data_AF-A0A453DV71-F1
#
_entry.id   AF-A0A453DV71-F1
#
_cell.length_a   1.000
_cell.length_b   1.000
_cell.length_c   1.000
_cell.angle_alpha   90.00
_cell.angle_beta   90.00
_cell.angle_gamma   90.00
#
_symmetry.space_group_name_H-M   'P 1'
#
loop_
_entity.id
_entity.type
_entity.pdbx_description
1 polymer ?
#
loop_
_entity_poly.entity_id
_entity_poly.type
_entity_poly.pdbx_seq_one_letter_code
_entity_poly.pdbx_strand_id
1 'polypeptide(L)'
;MPQDASHDTVRHTRGLSGGERSFSTLCFALALHGMTEAPFRAMDEFDVFMDAVSRKISLDTLVDFAVAQGSQWIFITPHDISMVKPRDRKWKIACLSLCSV
;
A
#
# COMPACT_ATOMS: atom_id res chain seq x y z
N MET A 1 -15.18 25.70 34.44
CA MET A 1 -15.88 25.07 33.30
C MET A 1 -14.82 24.37 32.45
N PRO A 2 -14.94 23.06 32.17
CA PRO A 2 -14.03 22.39 31.25
C PRO A 2 -14.41 22.78 29.81
N GLN A 3 -13.41 23.15 29.01
CA GLN A 3 -13.57 23.55 27.61
C GLN A 3 -13.48 22.30 26.71
N ASP A 4 -14.60 22.01 26.06
CA ASP A 4 -14.85 21.34 24.79
C ASP A 4 -13.91 20.22 24.28
N ALA A 5 -14.48 19.02 24.26
CA ALA A 5 -13.91 17.73 23.85
C ALA A 5 -14.05 17.43 22.35
N SER A 6 -13.62 18.31 21.45
CA SER A 6 -13.89 18.15 19.99
C SER A 6 -12.69 18.34 19.06
N HIS A 7 -11.45 18.20 19.53
CA HIS A 7 -10.27 18.38 18.67
C HIS A 7 -9.06 17.48 19.02
N ASP A 8 -9.31 16.23 19.43
CA ASP A 8 -8.21 15.30 19.77
C ASP A 8 -8.34 13.91 19.13
N THR A 9 -9.43 13.66 18.40
CA THR A 9 -9.70 12.36 17.77
C THR A 9 -8.78 12.07 16.57
N VAL A 10 -8.21 13.10 15.94
CA VAL A 10 -7.41 12.98 14.70
C VAL A 10 -5.90 12.97 14.96
N ARG A 11 -5.43 13.28 16.18
CA ARG A 11 -3.99 13.36 16.49
C ARG A 11 -3.34 12.01 16.74
N HIS A 12 -4.12 10.99 17.07
CA HIS A 12 -3.59 9.68 17.42
C HIS A 12 -4.01 8.62 16.41
N THR A 13 -3.02 7.95 15.83
CA THR A 13 -3.18 6.73 15.01
C THR A 13 -3.94 5.60 15.73
N ARG A 14 -4.08 5.68 17.06
CA ARG A 14 -4.92 4.78 17.87
C ARG A 14 -6.41 4.92 17.60
N GLY A 15 -6.89 6.10 17.19
CA GLY A 15 -8.30 6.35 16.86
C GLY A 15 -8.73 5.83 15.49
N LEU A 16 -7.74 5.49 14.65
CA LEU A 16 -7.94 4.96 13.30
C LEU A 16 -8.27 3.45 13.36
N SER A 17 -9.21 2.98 12.54
CA SER A 17 -9.44 1.59 12.17
C SER A 17 -8.21 0.96 11.52
N GLY A 18 -8.14 -0.37 11.51
CA GLY A 18 -7.00 -1.12 10.96
C GLY A 18 -6.69 -0.75 9.51
N GLY A 19 -7.72 -0.69 8.66
CA GLY A 19 -7.56 -0.41 7.24
C GLY A 19 -7.08 1.01 6.94
N GLU A 20 -7.61 2.01 7.64
CA GLU A 20 -7.19 3.42 7.47
C GLU A 20 -5.77 3.67 7.98
N ARG A 21 -5.31 2.95 9.02
CA ARG A 21 -3.88 2.95 9.40
C ARG A 21 -3.00 2.39 8.29
N SER A 22 -3.35 1.23 7.74
CA SER A 22 -2.59 0.61 6.66
C SER A 22 -2.56 1.47 5.41
N PHE A 23 -3.70 2.06 5.03
CA PHE A 23 -3.79 2.94 3.87
C PHE A 23 -2.95 4.21 4.04
N SER A 24 -3.05 4.88 5.19
CA SER A 24 -2.24 6.06 5.49
C SER A 24 -0.74 5.74 5.46
N THR A 25 -0.36 4.58 6.00
CA THR A 25 1.04 4.11 6.00
C THR A 25 1.55 3.85 4.58
N LEU A 26 0.73 3.23 3.73
CA LEU A 26 1.06 2.98 2.33
C LEU A 26 1.24 4.29 1.53
N CYS A 27 0.31 5.24 1.67
CA CYS A 27 0.44 6.55 1.04
C CYS A 27 1.70 7.30 1.50
N PHE A 28 2.01 7.24 2.79
CA PHE A 28 3.23 7.83 3.33
C PHE A 28 4.50 7.17 2.76
N ALA A 29 4.54 5.84 2.71
CA ALA A 29 5.65 5.09 2.12
C ALA A 29 5.83 5.42 0.62
N LEU A 30 4.75 5.56 -0.14
CA LEU A 30 4.77 5.98 -1.54
C LEU A 30 5.36 7.39 -1.73
N ALA A 31 4.98 8.34 -0.87
CA ALA A 31 5.53 9.69 -0.91
C ALA A 31 7.05 9.70 -0.68
N LEU A 32 7.53 8.92 0.30
CA LEU A 32 8.96 8.73 0.53
C LEU A 32 9.64 8.04 -0.66
N HIS A 33 9.00 7.02 -1.22
CA HIS A 33 9.49 6.32 -2.40
C HIS A 33 9.62 7.21 -3.64
N GLY A 34 8.90 8.33 -3.70
CA GLY A 34 9.04 9.32 -4.78
C GLY A 34 10.33 10.13 -4.70
N MET A 35 10.96 10.19 -3.53
CA MET A 35 12.17 10.97 -3.30
C MET A 35 13.45 10.12 -3.33
N THR A 36 13.34 8.82 -3.06
CA THR A 36 14.44 7.86 -3.24
C THR A 36 14.39 7.29 -4.65
N GLU A 37 15.54 7.09 -5.27
CA GLU A 37 15.67 6.24 -6.45
C GLU A 37 16.26 4.90 -6.03
N ALA A 38 15.66 3.79 -6.44
CA ALA A 38 16.16 2.45 -6.12
C ALA A 38 15.89 1.49 -7.29
N PRO A 39 16.88 0.68 -7.71
CA PRO A 39 16.74 -0.21 -8.87
C PRO A 39 15.74 -1.35 -8.64
N PHE A 40 15.57 -1.77 -7.38
CA PHE A 40 14.58 -2.77 -6.96
C PHE A 40 13.90 -2.32 -5.67
N ARG A 41 12.59 -2.59 -5.57
CA ARG A 41 11.79 -2.37 -4.36
C ARG A 41 10.94 -3.59 -4.07
N ALA A 42 10.86 -3.95 -2.80
CA ALA A 42 9.98 -4.99 -2.32
C ALA A 42 9.08 -4.43 -1.22
N MET A 43 7.80 -4.78 -1.25
CA MET A 43 6.84 -4.42 -0.23
C MET A 43 6.07 -5.68 0.17
N ASP A 44 6.06 -5.96 1.47
CA ASP A 44 5.39 -7.11 2.06
C ASP A 44 4.29 -6.62 3.00
N GLU A 45 3.26 -7.44 3.18
CA GLU A 45 2.20 -7.27 4.18
C GLU A 45 1.45 -5.91 4.12
N PHE A 46 1.50 -5.21 2.99
CA PHE A 46 0.92 -3.86 2.89
C PHE A 46 -0.60 -3.84 2.98
N ASP A 47 -1.27 -4.97 2.72
CA ASP A 47 -2.73 -5.09 2.62
C ASP A 47 -3.40 -5.87 3.76
N VAL A 48 -2.67 -6.21 4.84
CA VAL A 48 -3.17 -7.11 5.91
C VAL A 48 -4.45 -6.62 6.59
N PHE A 49 -4.65 -5.32 6.70
CA PHE A 49 -5.88 -4.75 7.29
C PHE A 49 -6.80 -4.07 6.28
N MET A 50 -6.47 -4.14 4.98
CA MET A 50 -7.28 -3.55 3.93
C MET A 50 -8.39 -4.51 3.48
N ASP A 51 -9.60 -3.98 3.34
CA ASP A 51 -10.71 -4.67 2.69
C ASP A 51 -10.47 -4.79 1.18
N ALA A 52 -11.29 -5.60 0.50
CA ALA A 52 -11.12 -5.88 -0.93
C ALA A 52 -11.17 -4.62 -1.82
N VAL A 53 -11.97 -3.63 -1.44
CA VAL A 53 -12.11 -2.38 -2.22
C VAL A 53 -10.88 -1.50 -2.04
N SER A 54 -10.45 -1.23 -0.80
CA SER A 54 -9.27 -0.39 -0.54
C SER A 54 -7.99 -1.05 -1.05
N ARG A 55 -7.90 -2.39 -0.96
CA ARG A 55 -6.78 -3.15 -1.52
C ARG A 55 -6.66 -2.99 -3.02
N LYS A 56 -7.78 -3.01 -3.76
CA LYS A 56 -7.79 -2.76 -5.20
C LYS A 56 -7.22 -1.40 -5.54
N ILE A 57 -7.71 -0.37 -4.86
CA ILE A 57 -7.28 1.02 -5.09
C ILE A 57 -5.79 1.19 -4.76
N SER A 58 -5.34 0.59 -3.66
CA SER A 58 -3.94 0.64 -3.21
C SER A 58 -3.01 -0.06 -4.19
N LEU A 59 -3.38 -1.26 -4.67
CA LEU A 59 -2.61 -2.00 -5.69
C LEU A 59 -2.53 -1.25 -7.01
N ASP A 60 -3.63 -0.67 -7.49
CA ASP A 60 -3.65 0.11 -8.73
C ASP A 60 -2.72 1.33 -8.61
N THR A 61 -2.78 2.03 -7.47
CA THR A 61 -1.90 3.16 -7.17
C THR A 61 -0.43 2.75 -7.12
N LEU A 62 -0.11 1.60 -6.50
CA LEU A 62 1.26 1.05 -6.45
C LEU A 62 1.78 0.69 -7.84
N VAL A 63 0.96 0.07 -8.68
CA VAL A 63 1.32 -0.31 -10.05
C VAL A 63 1.56 0.94 -10.89
N ASP A 64 0.68 1.93 -10.83
CA ASP A 64 0.84 3.20 -11.55
C ASP A 64 2.11 3.94 -11.10
N PHE A 65 2.39 3.94 -9.80
CA PHE A 65 3.63 4.52 -9.25
C PHE A 65 4.88 3.77 -9.74
N ALA A 66 4.85 2.43 -9.75
CA ALA A 66 5.94 1.60 -10.25
C ALA A 66 6.24 1.85 -11.73
N VAL A 67 5.19 2.00 -12.55
CA VAL A 67 5.29 2.32 -13.98
C VAL A 67 5.87 3.72 -14.19
N ALA A 68 5.42 4.71 -13.42
CA ALA A 68 5.92 6.08 -13.50
C ALA A 68 7.40 6.20 -13.13
N GLN A 69 7.85 5.43 -12.12
CA GLN A 69 9.24 5.40 -11.66
C GLN A 69 10.15 4.51 -12.52
N GLY A 70 9.62 3.63 -13.35
CA GLY A 70 10.41 2.72 -14.21
C GLY A 70 11.34 1.78 -13.43
N SER A 71 10.98 1.42 -12.19
CA SER A 71 11.78 0.56 -11.31
C SER A 71 11.16 -0.84 -11.17
N GLN A 72 11.92 -1.84 -10.71
CA GLN A 72 11.38 -3.18 -10.47
C GLN A 72 10.71 -3.25 -9.09
N TRP A 73 9.45 -3.71 -9.04
CA TRP A 73 8.70 -3.85 -7.80
C TRP A 73 8.29 -5.30 -7.53
N ILE A 74 8.44 -5.73 -6.29
CA ILE A 74 8.02 -7.04 -5.80
C ILE A 74 7.01 -6.79 -4.70
N PHE A 75 5.80 -7.31 -4.87
CA PHE A 75 4.75 -7.22 -3.87
C PHE A 75 4.50 -8.60 -3.31
N ILE A 76 4.60 -8.74 -2.00
CA ILE A 76 4.31 -9.98 -1.30
C ILE A 76 3.03 -9.72 -0.50
N THR A 77 2.02 -10.57 -0.72
CA THR A 77 0.75 -10.46 -0.02
C THR A 77 0.19 -11.87 0.22
N PRO A 78 -0.41 -12.17 1.38
CA PRO A 78 -1.13 -13.42 1.57
C PRO A 78 -2.44 -13.49 0.76
N HIS A 79 -2.88 -12.38 0.18
CA HIS A 79 -4.15 -12.26 -0.51
C HIS A 79 -4.09 -12.62 -2.00
N ASP A 80 -5.25 -12.92 -2.58
CA ASP A 80 -5.39 -13.24 -4.00
C ASP A 80 -5.12 -12.01 -4.89
N ILE A 81 -4.21 -12.20 -5.84
CA ILE A 81 -3.70 -11.18 -6.77
C ILE A 81 -4.27 -11.33 -8.18
N SER A 82 -5.23 -12.23 -8.40
CA SER A 82 -5.92 -12.47 -9.69
C SER A 82 -6.55 -11.22 -10.30
N MET A 83 -6.77 -10.19 -9.48
CA MET A 83 -7.27 -8.89 -9.91
C MET A 83 -6.23 -8.01 -10.62
N VAL A 84 -4.94 -8.26 -10.43
CA VAL A 84 -3.86 -7.47 -11.05
C VAL A 84 -3.59 -8.00 -12.45
N LYS A 85 -4.01 -7.24 -13.47
CA LYS A 85 -3.67 -7.56 -14.86
C LYS A 85 -2.20 -7.22 -15.10
N PRO A 86 -1.39 -8.14 -15.65
CA PRO A 86 0.00 -7.84 -15.99
C PRO A 86 0.03 -6.73 -17.05
N ARG A 87 0.43 -5.53 -16.65
CA ARG A 87 0.61 -4.37 -17.54
C ARG A 87 2.08 -4.33 -17.98
N ASP A 88 2.29 -4.64 -19.26
CA ASP A 88 3.54 -4.56 -20.04
C ASP A 88 4.85 -5.19 -19.49
N ARG A 89 5.43 -6.06 -20.33
CA ARG A 89 6.61 -6.91 -20.08
C ARG A 89 7.95 -6.18 -19.86
N LYS A 90 7.98 -4.85 -19.78
CA LYS A 90 9.23 -4.09 -19.60
C LYS A 90 9.68 -4.02 -18.15
N TRP A 91 8.76 -4.04 -17.19
CA TRP A 91 9.06 -3.95 -15.75
C TRP A 91 8.39 -5.13 -15.04
N LYS A 92 9.17 -6.01 -14.42
CA LYS A 92 8.65 -7.22 -13.77
C LYS A 92 8.04 -6.84 -12.42
N ILE A 93 6.74 -6.65 -12.39
CA ILE A 93 5.98 -6.59 -11.14
C ILE A 93 5.69 -8.03 -10.73
N ALA A 94 6.38 -8.51 -9.68
CA ALA A 94 6.15 -9.84 -9.14
C ALA A 94 5.23 -9.72 -7.93
N CYS A 95 3.96 -10.07 -8.12
CA CYS A 95 3.05 -10.29 -7.00
C CYS A 95 3.18 -11.76 -6.57
N LEU A 96 3.63 -12.01 -5.35
CA LEU A 96 3.63 -13.34 -4.74
C LEU A 96 2.48 -13.42 -3.74
N SER A 97 1.51 -14.29 -4.05
CA SER A 97 0.49 -14.71 -3.10
C SER A 97 1.12 -15.72 -2.13
N LEU A 98 1.30 -15.33 -0.87
CA LEU A 98 1.63 -16.23 0.24
C LEU A 98 0.35 -16.92 0.73
N CYS A 99 -0.35 -17.62 -0.16
CA CYS A 99 -1.46 -18.46 0.25
C CYS A 99 -0.88 -19.77 0.81
N SER A 100 -0.69 -19.80 2.14
CA SER A 100 -0.47 -20.97 3.01
C SER A 100 0.70 -21.91 2.67
N VAL A 101 1.77 -21.82 3.48
CA VAL A 101 2.37 -23.04 4.06
C VAL A 101 1.65 -23.32 5.37
#